data_AF-A0AAE0IYK7-F1
#
_entry.id   AF-A0AAE0IYK7-F1
#
_cell.length_a   1.000
_cell.length_b   1.000
_cell.length_c   1.000
_cell.angle_alpha   90.00
_cell.angle_beta   90.00
_cell.angle_gamma   90.00
#
_symmetry.space_group_name_H-M   'P 1'
#
loop_
_entity.id
_entity.type
_entity.pdbx_description
1 polymer ?
#
loop_
_entity_poly.entity_id
_entity_poly.type
_entity_poly.pdbx_seq_one_letter_code
_entity_poly.pdbx_strand_id
1 'polypeptide(L)'
;MPHEIRIYVLAFLTPKELVRASTVSKDFYKTCFDGQLWTCFDASEFYKEIPAESLAKIIVAAGPFVKDLNLRGCVQVEHYKRAEVVVKACKNLINATLEGCRNFQRTTLHSLLRSNEKLANLNLTGLTAVTNDTCRIIAQSCPQLQMFNVSWCKHMDARGIREVVEGCHMLKDLRAGEVKRFDNREVAEAIFRTNNLERLVLAGCDDLGDTALQIMIHGQNPEIDVLTDRPNVPPRKLRHLDLSRCVRLTTSGVKALGHNVPDLEGLVLSGVTRLTDLALEPILASAPRLTHLELEELAELTNALLSEHLAKAPCAPKLEHFSISYCENLGDSGMMPILRNCTRLRSVFMDNTRISDLSLAEAATMVRNRAIDSAQLVSSPSAYPVVGLSLVVYDTQNVTWTGVREVLSNNVKIVQRKSSNSNPTGTAGQATATASKSVAGEIIGLKCFYGWQMTVDEHTKRVLRGDVAAACRLERKWADYMQANEEAGVAGANGRRRRRRAREAQLAHADEEEGGAGAVQGRRRARTAACAVM
;
A
#
# COMPACT_ATOMS: atom_id res chain seq x y z
N MET A 1 -12.67 18.14 -40.98
CA MET A 1 -11.53 17.43 -40.36
C MET A 1 -11.43 16.03 -40.97
N PRO A 2 -10.26 15.59 -41.44
CA PRO A 2 -10.04 14.22 -41.94
C PRO A 2 -10.47 13.16 -40.93
N HIS A 3 -10.85 11.96 -41.41
CA HIS A 3 -11.32 10.87 -40.57
C HIS A 3 -10.28 10.42 -39.52
N GLU A 4 -9.01 10.32 -39.92
CA GLU A 4 -7.89 9.96 -39.05
C GLU A 4 -7.69 10.96 -37.89
N ILE A 5 -7.76 12.26 -38.18
CA ILE A 5 -7.63 13.30 -37.15
C ILE A 5 -8.83 13.27 -36.20
N ARG A 6 -10.04 12.95 -36.70
CA ARG A 6 -11.23 12.77 -35.85
C ARG A 6 -11.05 11.59 -34.90
N ILE A 7 -10.59 10.44 -35.39
CA ILE A 7 -10.30 9.26 -34.54
C ILE A 7 -9.21 9.60 -33.53
N TYR A 8 -8.12 10.26 -33.96
CA TYR A 8 -7.04 10.66 -33.07
C TYR A 8 -7.52 11.56 -31.93
N VAL A 9 -8.36 12.56 -32.23
CA VAL A 9 -8.94 13.44 -31.20
C VAL A 9 -9.87 12.66 -30.26
N LEU A 10 -10.72 11.78 -30.82
CA LEU A 10 -11.65 10.97 -30.04
C LEU A 10 -10.94 9.90 -29.19
N ALA A 11 -9.75 9.45 -29.57
CA ALA A 11 -8.99 8.44 -28.82
C ALA A 11 -8.50 8.93 -27.44
N PHE A 12 -8.48 10.24 -27.20
CA PHE A 12 -8.20 10.82 -25.88
C PHE A 12 -9.41 10.86 -24.95
N LEU A 13 -10.62 10.58 -25.46
CA LEU A 13 -11.83 10.55 -24.65
C LEU A 13 -11.99 9.21 -23.95
N THR A 14 -12.51 9.26 -22.73
CA THR A 14 -12.89 8.04 -22.00
C THR A 14 -14.07 7.34 -22.69
N PRO A 15 -14.23 6.01 -22.50
CA PRO A 15 -15.40 5.28 -22.98
C PRO A 15 -16.76 5.95 -22.64
N LYS A 16 -16.89 6.53 -21.43
CA LYS A 16 -18.09 7.27 -21.01
C LYS A 16 -18.31 8.53 -21.85
N GLU A 17 -17.26 9.29 -22.11
CA GLU A 17 -17.29 10.50 -22.93
C GLU A 17 -17.56 10.19 -24.40
N LEU A 18 -17.03 9.10 -24.94
CA LEU A 18 -17.31 8.63 -26.30
C LEU A 18 -18.80 8.34 -26.50
N VAL A 19 -19.42 7.64 -25.54
CA VAL A 19 -20.87 7.37 -25.58
C VAL A 19 -21.66 8.68 -25.51
N ARG A 20 -21.24 9.66 -24.69
CA ARG A 20 -21.89 10.99 -24.65
C ARG A 20 -21.71 11.76 -25.95
N ALA A 21 -20.52 11.75 -26.54
CA ALA A 21 -20.21 12.41 -27.81
C ALA A 21 -21.01 11.83 -28.99
N SER A 22 -21.40 10.55 -28.90
CA SER A 22 -22.26 9.91 -29.91
C SER A 22 -23.64 10.55 -30.07
N THR A 23 -24.09 11.33 -29.07
CA THR A 23 -25.40 12.01 -29.10
C THR A 23 -25.41 13.32 -29.86
N VAL A 24 -24.24 13.85 -30.25
CA VAL A 24 -24.09 15.19 -30.85
C VAL A 24 -24.56 15.24 -32.31
N SER A 25 -24.25 14.20 -33.11
CA SER A 25 -24.59 14.14 -34.54
C SER A 25 -24.57 12.71 -35.04
N LYS A 26 -25.28 12.42 -36.14
CA LYS A 26 -25.25 11.12 -36.83
C LYS A 26 -23.85 10.75 -37.34
N ASP A 27 -23.06 11.75 -37.74
CA ASP A 27 -21.67 11.53 -38.18
C ASP A 27 -20.77 11.20 -36.99
N PHE A 28 -20.94 11.94 -35.88
CA PHE A 28 -20.27 11.65 -34.60
C PHE A 28 -20.63 10.27 -34.05
N TYR A 29 -21.90 9.88 -34.14
CA TYR A 29 -22.35 8.54 -33.78
C TYR A 29 -21.54 7.49 -34.56
N LYS A 30 -21.46 7.58 -35.89
CA LYS A 30 -20.68 6.62 -36.68
C LYS A 30 -19.20 6.60 -36.30
N THR A 31 -18.58 7.76 -36.06
CA THR A 31 -17.17 7.81 -35.68
C THR A 31 -16.90 7.31 -34.26
N CYS A 32 -17.79 7.56 -33.30
CA CYS A 32 -17.63 7.13 -31.91
C CYS A 32 -17.75 5.60 -31.76
N PHE A 33 -18.49 4.93 -32.65
CA PHE A 33 -18.59 3.46 -32.69
C PHE A 33 -17.58 2.81 -33.65
N ASP A 34 -16.56 3.54 -34.09
CA ASP A 34 -15.44 2.96 -34.84
C ASP A 34 -14.59 2.06 -33.94
N GLY A 35 -14.34 0.82 -34.36
CA GLY A 35 -13.64 -0.18 -33.54
C GLY A 35 -12.23 0.23 -33.11
N GLN A 36 -11.56 1.13 -33.83
CA GLN A 36 -10.21 1.60 -33.47
C GLN A 36 -10.18 2.41 -32.17
N LEU A 37 -11.30 3.06 -31.80
CA LEU A 37 -11.41 3.83 -30.57
C LEU A 37 -11.54 2.94 -29.32
N TRP A 38 -11.90 1.68 -29.51
CA TRP A 38 -12.29 0.77 -28.43
C TRP A 38 -11.22 -0.29 -28.16
N THR A 39 -9.95 0.00 -28.43
CA THR A 39 -8.84 -0.92 -28.12
C THR A 39 -8.74 -1.23 -26.63
N CYS A 40 -9.11 -0.26 -25.79
CA CYS A 40 -9.26 -0.41 -24.34
C CYS A 40 -10.72 -0.11 -23.98
N PHE A 41 -11.41 -1.11 -23.45
CA PHE A 41 -12.78 -0.98 -22.97
C PHE A 41 -12.81 -1.21 -21.45
N ASP A 42 -12.98 -0.12 -20.70
CA ASP A 42 -13.18 -0.15 -19.27
C ASP A 42 -14.61 0.22 -18.88
N ALA A 43 -15.37 -0.75 -18.37
CA ALA A 43 -16.73 -0.56 -17.91
C ALA A 43 -16.87 -0.22 -16.41
N SER A 44 -15.78 -0.17 -15.66
CA SER A 44 -15.79 0.01 -14.20
C SER A 44 -16.39 1.35 -13.75
N GLU A 45 -16.30 2.39 -14.58
CA GLU A 45 -16.83 3.72 -14.25
C GLU A 45 -18.34 3.88 -14.47
N PHE A 46 -18.96 3.04 -15.29
CA PHE A 46 -20.35 3.24 -15.75
C PHE A 46 -21.20 1.97 -15.78
N TYR A 47 -20.76 0.85 -15.18
CA TYR A 47 -21.49 -0.43 -15.18
C TYR A 47 -22.93 -0.37 -14.63
N LYS A 48 -23.30 0.70 -13.90
CA LYS A 48 -24.68 0.92 -13.43
C LYS A 48 -25.54 1.73 -14.42
N GLU A 49 -24.93 2.51 -15.30
CA GLU A 49 -25.60 3.53 -16.12
C GLU A 49 -25.87 3.08 -17.56
N ILE A 50 -25.10 2.13 -18.09
CA ILE A 50 -25.23 1.72 -19.50
C ILE A 50 -26.38 0.72 -19.70
N PRO A 51 -27.22 0.82 -20.73
CA PRO A 51 -28.14 -0.26 -21.07
C PRO A 51 -27.39 -1.46 -21.66
N ALA A 52 -27.74 -2.68 -21.25
CA ALA A 52 -27.06 -3.90 -21.70
C ALA A 52 -27.01 -4.10 -23.23
N GLU A 53 -27.99 -3.58 -23.96
CA GLU A 53 -28.02 -3.62 -25.43
C GLU A 53 -26.94 -2.72 -26.05
N SER A 54 -26.65 -1.58 -25.42
CA SER A 54 -25.60 -0.66 -25.88
C SER A 54 -24.22 -1.27 -25.64
N LEU A 55 -24.01 -1.93 -24.51
CA LEU A 55 -22.77 -2.66 -24.23
C LEU A 55 -22.50 -3.76 -25.27
N ALA A 56 -23.52 -4.55 -25.62
CA ALA A 56 -23.39 -5.57 -26.66
C ALA A 56 -23.07 -4.95 -28.04
N LYS A 57 -23.73 -3.83 -28.40
CA LYS A 57 -23.46 -3.12 -29.67
C LYS A 57 -22.04 -2.57 -29.74
N ILE A 58 -21.55 -1.96 -28.66
CA ILE A 58 -20.17 -1.46 -28.57
C ILE A 58 -19.19 -2.62 -28.78
N ILE A 59 -19.37 -3.72 -28.04
CA ILE A 59 -18.44 -4.85 -28.11
C ILE A 59 -18.48 -5.54 -29.47
N VAL A 60 -19.65 -5.63 -30.13
CA VAL A 60 -19.73 -6.19 -31.49
C VAL A 60 -19.04 -5.28 -32.50
N ALA A 61 -19.19 -3.95 -32.39
CA ALA A 61 -18.52 -2.99 -33.26
C ALA A 61 -17.00 -2.96 -33.04
N ALA A 62 -16.58 -3.06 -31.77
CA ALA A 62 -15.19 -3.02 -31.35
C ALA A 62 -14.45 -4.35 -31.49
N GLY A 63 -15.17 -5.47 -31.43
CA GLY A 63 -14.68 -6.81 -31.05
C GLY A 63 -13.28 -7.19 -31.54
N PRO A 64 -12.98 -7.13 -32.85
CA PRO A 64 -11.67 -7.52 -33.37
C PRO A 64 -10.49 -6.66 -32.89
N PHE A 65 -10.77 -5.41 -32.51
CA PHE A 65 -9.79 -4.40 -32.10
C PHE A 65 -9.61 -4.31 -30.59
N VAL A 66 -10.54 -4.85 -29.79
CA VAL A 66 -10.44 -4.85 -28.33
C VAL A 66 -9.23 -5.69 -27.91
N LYS A 67 -8.30 -5.06 -27.20
CA LYS A 67 -7.13 -5.71 -26.60
C LYS A 67 -7.21 -5.72 -25.08
N ASP A 68 -7.78 -4.67 -24.48
CA ASP A 68 -8.03 -4.60 -23.05
C ASP A 68 -9.54 -4.57 -22.79
N LEU A 69 -10.01 -5.59 -22.07
CA LEU A 69 -11.41 -5.78 -21.74
C LEU A 69 -11.57 -5.83 -20.22
N ASN A 70 -12.13 -4.78 -19.64
CA ASN A 70 -12.49 -4.73 -18.22
C ASN A 70 -14.02 -4.68 -18.07
N LEU A 71 -14.58 -5.81 -17.63
CA LEU A 71 -16.02 -6.00 -17.35
C LEU A 71 -16.31 -6.07 -15.85
N ARG A 72 -15.45 -5.50 -15.01
CA ARG A 72 -15.59 -5.53 -13.55
C ARG A 72 -16.98 -5.06 -13.12
N GLY A 73 -17.66 -5.87 -12.32
CA GLY A 73 -18.96 -5.51 -11.73
C GLY A 73 -20.11 -5.35 -12.74
N CYS A 74 -19.94 -5.77 -13.99
CA CYS A 74 -20.98 -5.65 -15.02
C CYS A 74 -22.11 -6.67 -14.83
N VAL A 75 -23.05 -6.36 -13.92
CA VAL A 75 -24.33 -7.08 -13.70
C VAL A 75 -25.14 -7.23 -15.01
N GLN A 76 -24.94 -6.33 -15.96
CA GLN A 76 -25.71 -6.30 -17.21
C GLN A 76 -25.36 -7.40 -18.21
N VAL A 77 -24.15 -7.97 -18.06
CA VAL A 77 -23.65 -9.10 -18.86
C VAL A 77 -24.12 -10.43 -18.27
N GLU A 78 -24.91 -10.41 -17.19
CA GLU A 78 -25.45 -11.62 -16.54
C GLU A 78 -26.30 -12.50 -17.47
N HIS A 79 -26.85 -11.93 -18.53
CA HIS A 79 -27.61 -12.71 -19.49
C HIS A 79 -26.67 -13.49 -20.43
N TYR A 80 -26.69 -14.83 -20.34
CA TYR A 80 -25.79 -15.75 -21.06
C TYR A 80 -25.65 -15.46 -22.57
N LYS A 81 -26.75 -15.14 -23.27
CA LYS A 81 -26.72 -14.79 -24.71
C LYS A 81 -25.80 -13.61 -25.02
N ARG A 82 -25.70 -12.62 -24.12
CA ARG A 82 -24.87 -11.42 -24.31
C ARG A 82 -23.41 -11.74 -24.02
N ALA A 83 -23.13 -12.50 -22.97
CA ALA A 83 -21.78 -12.98 -22.69
C ALA A 83 -21.23 -13.77 -23.89
N GLU A 84 -22.04 -14.63 -24.51
CA GLU A 84 -21.63 -15.39 -25.70
C GLU A 84 -21.30 -14.49 -26.91
N VAL A 85 -22.08 -13.43 -27.12
CA VAL A 85 -21.81 -12.43 -28.17
C VAL A 85 -20.49 -11.70 -27.91
N VAL A 86 -20.24 -11.28 -26.67
CA VAL A 86 -18.98 -10.65 -26.25
C VAL A 86 -17.78 -11.56 -26.53
N VAL A 87 -17.89 -12.83 -26.14
CA VAL A 87 -16.83 -13.83 -26.34
C VAL A 87 -16.56 -14.09 -27.82
N LYS A 88 -17.61 -14.18 -28.65
CA LYS A 88 -17.46 -14.41 -30.10
C LYS A 88 -16.86 -13.21 -30.82
N ALA A 89 -17.10 -12.00 -30.32
CA ALA A 89 -16.58 -10.76 -30.90
C ALA A 89 -15.10 -10.51 -30.55
N CYS A 90 -14.69 -10.79 -29.31
CA CYS A 90 -13.34 -10.50 -28.81
C CYS A 90 -12.37 -11.67 -29.02
N LYS A 91 -11.51 -11.57 -30.06
CA LYS A 91 -10.54 -12.63 -30.44
C LYS A 91 -9.07 -12.25 -30.31
N ASN A 92 -8.76 -11.01 -29.92
CA ASN A 92 -7.39 -10.49 -29.84
C ASN A 92 -7.07 -9.86 -28.48
N LEU A 93 -7.67 -10.39 -27.41
CA LEU A 93 -7.48 -9.89 -26.05
C LEU A 93 -6.06 -10.14 -25.57
N ILE A 94 -5.48 -9.11 -24.96
CA ILE A 94 -4.20 -9.12 -24.25
C ILE A 94 -4.48 -9.02 -22.73
N ASN A 95 -5.42 -8.17 -22.34
CA ASN A 95 -5.85 -8.00 -20.95
C ASN A 95 -7.34 -8.31 -20.83
N ALA A 96 -7.72 -9.13 -19.86
CA ALA A 96 -9.11 -9.42 -19.56
C ALA A 96 -9.35 -9.42 -18.05
N THR A 97 -10.26 -8.56 -17.58
CA THR A 97 -10.74 -8.52 -16.20
C THR A 97 -12.23 -8.83 -16.16
N LEU A 98 -12.58 -9.97 -15.56
CA LEU A 98 -13.95 -10.45 -15.39
C LEU A 98 -14.39 -10.49 -13.93
N GLU A 99 -13.74 -9.70 -13.08
CA GLU A 99 -14.00 -9.64 -11.64
C GLU A 99 -15.47 -9.34 -11.33
N GLY A 100 -16.07 -10.14 -10.46
CA GLY A 100 -17.45 -9.93 -10.00
C GLY A 100 -18.55 -10.30 -11.03
N CYS A 101 -18.21 -10.90 -12.18
CA CYS A 101 -19.19 -11.41 -13.13
C CYS A 101 -19.83 -12.73 -12.64
N ARG A 102 -20.85 -12.65 -11.78
CA ARG A 102 -21.42 -13.82 -11.06
C ARG A 102 -22.15 -14.85 -11.95
N ASN A 103 -22.80 -14.42 -13.04
CA ASN A 103 -23.58 -15.31 -13.93
C ASN A 103 -22.82 -15.72 -15.21
N PHE A 104 -21.49 -15.55 -15.24
CA PHE A 104 -20.70 -15.97 -16.39
C PHE A 104 -20.68 -17.51 -16.47
N GLN A 105 -21.10 -18.09 -17.60
CA GLN A 105 -21.12 -19.55 -17.74
C GLN A 105 -19.72 -20.11 -18.05
N ARG A 106 -19.46 -21.33 -17.59
CA ARG A 106 -18.18 -22.03 -17.80
C ARG A 106 -17.85 -22.23 -19.28
N THR A 107 -18.83 -22.64 -20.08
CA THR A 107 -18.67 -22.86 -21.53
C THR A 107 -18.25 -21.57 -22.25
N THR A 108 -18.85 -20.44 -21.85
CA THR A 108 -18.53 -19.11 -22.38
C THR A 108 -17.10 -18.70 -22.01
N LEU A 109 -16.67 -18.95 -20.77
CA LEU A 109 -15.29 -18.68 -20.34
C LEU A 109 -14.27 -19.54 -21.10
N HIS A 110 -14.56 -20.83 -21.25
CA HIS A 110 -13.70 -21.74 -22.01
C HIS A 110 -13.58 -21.32 -23.48
N SER A 111 -14.68 -20.87 -24.09
CA SER A 111 -14.67 -20.35 -25.45
C SER A 111 -13.86 -19.05 -25.57
N LEU A 112 -13.91 -18.16 -24.57
CA LEU A 112 -13.11 -16.93 -24.54
C LEU A 112 -11.63 -17.26 -24.49
N LEU A 113 -11.23 -18.15 -23.59
CA LEU A 113 -9.83 -18.50 -23.39
C LEU A 113 -9.23 -19.19 -24.62
N ARG A 114 -9.98 -20.11 -25.24
CA ARG A 114 -9.55 -20.77 -26.49
C ARG A 114 -9.43 -19.83 -27.68
N SER A 115 -10.18 -18.73 -27.69
CA SER A 115 -10.16 -17.78 -28.81
C SER A 115 -9.05 -16.72 -28.68
N ASN A 116 -8.35 -16.66 -27.54
CA ASN A 116 -7.41 -15.58 -27.22
C ASN A 116 -6.03 -16.12 -26.80
N GLU A 117 -5.18 -16.40 -27.79
CA GLU A 117 -3.83 -16.96 -27.57
C GLU A 117 -2.80 -15.95 -27.07
N LYS A 118 -3.07 -14.65 -27.29
CA LYS A 118 -2.18 -13.52 -26.95
C LYS A 118 -2.45 -12.93 -25.56
N LEU A 119 -3.24 -13.63 -24.74
CA LEU A 119 -3.64 -13.15 -23.44
C LEU A 119 -2.42 -13.10 -22.50
N ALA A 120 -2.11 -11.91 -22.01
CA ALA A 120 -1.01 -11.64 -21.09
C ALA A 120 -1.49 -11.41 -19.66
N ASN A 121 -2.64 -10.74 -19.46
CA ASN A 121 -3.16 -10.45 -18.13
C ASN A 121 -4.59 -10.94 -17.99
N LEU A 122 -4.84 -11.81 -17.02
CA LEU A 122 -6.14 -12.41 -16.77
C LEU A 122 -6.53 -12.30 -15.29
N ASN A 123 -7.58 -11.54 -15.01
CA ASN A 123 -8.16 -11.41 -13.69
C ASN A 123 -9.57 -12.01 -13.64
N LEU A 124 -9.71 -13.09 -12.87
CA LEU A 124 -10.93 -13.85 -12.65
C LEU A 124 -11.37 -13.85 -11.19
N THR A 125 -10.93 -12.88 -10.38
CA THR A 125 -11.24 -12.82 -8.94
C THR A 125 -12.74 -12.98 -8.66
N GLY A 126 -13.05 -13.90 -7.74
CA GLY A 126 -14.41 -14.14 -7.24
C GLY A 126 -15.39 -14.76 -8.27
N LEU A 127 -14.89 -15.31 -9.38
CA LEU A 127 -15.72 -15.90 -10.42
C LEU A 127 -15.99 -17.38 -10.15
N THR A 128 -17.27 -17.73 -9.95
CA THR A 128 -17.68 -19.10 -9.56
C THR A 128 -17.56 -20.12 -10.69
N ALA A 129 -17.54 -19.69 -11.95
CA ALA A 129 -17.43 -20.59 -13.09
C ALA A 129 -16.03 -21.18 -13.29
N VAL A 130 -15.00 -20.61 -12.65
CA VAL A 130 -13.62 -21.08 -12.79
C VAL A 130 -13.43 -22.37 -12.00
N THR A 131 -12.89 -23.38 -12.68
CA THR A 131 -12.56 -24.71 -12.16
C THR A 131 -11.18 -25.12 -12.62
N ASN A 132 -10.68 -26.25 -12.12
CA ASN A 132 -9.41 -26.82 -12.58
C ASN A 132 -9.38 -27.07 -14.10
N ASP A 133 -10.49 -27.47 -14.72
CA ASP A 133 -10.58 -27.58 -16.19
C ASP A 133 -10.35 -26.25 -16.90
N THR A 134 -10.74 -25.14 -16.27
CA THR A 134 -10.49 -23.81 -16.81
C THR A 134 -9.00 -23.52 -16.78
N CYS A 135 -8.33 -23.84 -15.66
CA CYS A 135 -6.88 -23.72 -15.54
C CYS A 135 -6.13 -24.59 -16.58
N ARG A 136 -6.62 -25.80 -16.83
CA ARG A 136 -6.11 -26.67 -17.90
C ARG A 136 -6.19 -26.02 -19.27
N ILE A 137 -7.33 -25.41 -19.58
CA ILE A 137 -7.54 -24.72 -20.86
C ILE A 137 -6.63 -23.51 -20.97
N ILE A 138 -6.42 -22.74 -19.89
CA ILE A 138 -5.50 -21.61 -19.86
C ILE A 138 -4.07 -22.09 -20.15
N ALA A 139 -3.63 -23.14 -19.48
CA ALA A 139 -2.31 -23.74 -19.68
C ALA A 139 -2.06 -24.16 -21.13
N GLN A 140 -3.11 -24.63 -21.83
CA GLN A 140 -3.01 -25.08 -23.23
C GLN A 140 -3.20 -23.96 -24.25
N SER A 141 -4.01 -22.95 -23.96
CA SER A 141 -4.47 -21.96 -24.94
C SER A 141 -3.76 -20.61 -24.82
N CYS A 142 -3.22 -20.25 -23.64
CA CYS A 142 -2.67 -18.92 -23.36
C CYS A 142 -1.20 -19.01 -22.87
N PRO A 143 -0.23 -19.43 -23.70
CA PRO A 143 1.16 -19.64 -23.27
C PRO A 143 1.89 -18.33 -22.91
N GLN A 144 1.39 -17.18 -23.37
CA GLN A 144 1.98 -15.85 -23.13
C GLN A 144 1.50 -15.17 -21.85
N LEU A 145 0.75 -15.88 -20.99
CA LEU A 145 0.19 -15.31 -19.77
C LEU A 145 1.30 -14.88 -18.81
N GLN A 146 1.24 -13.62 -18.36
CA GLN A 146 2.18 -12.98 -17.45
C GLN A 146 1.57 -12.69 -16.09
N MET A 147 0.30 -12.30 -16.03
CA MET A 147 -0.44 -12.10 -14.78
C MET A 147 -1.70 -12.95 -14.75
N PHE A 148 -1.86 -13.72 -13.67
CA PHE A 148 -3.03 -14.55 -13.43
C PHE A 148 -3.55 -14.36 -12.02
N ASN A 149 -4.79 -13.88 -11.90
CA ASN A 149 -5.46 -13.70 -10.62
C ASN A 149 -6.75 -14.52 -10.55
N VAL A 150 -6.77 -15.47 -9.60
CA VAL A 150 -7.89 -16.37 -9.30
C VAL A 150 -8.26 -16.34 -7.82
N SER A 151 -7.92 -15.26 -7.11
CA SER A 151 -8.28 -15.10 -5.71
C SER A 151 -9.80 -15.23 -5.52
N TRP A 152 -10.23 -15.85 -4.42
CA TRP A 152 -11.64 -16.05 -4.06
C TRP A 152 -12.44 -16.98 -5.02
N CYS A 153 -11.77 -17.73 -5.90
CA CYS A 153 -12.43 -18.72 -6.76
C CYS A 153 -12.68 -20.05 -6.00
N LYS A 154 -13.91 -20.26 -5.52
CA LYS A 154 -14.25 -21.37 -4.61
C LYS A 154 -14.29 -22.77 -5.23
N HIS A 155 -14.37 -22.89 -6.56
CA HIS A 155 -14.56 -24.17 -7.26
C HIS A 155 -13.27 -24.70 -7.95
N MET A 156 -12.11 -24.17 -7.57
CA MET A 156 -10.80 -24.66 -7.98
C MET A 156 -9.93 -24.99 -6.76
N ASP A 157 -8.84 -25.70 -7.00
CA ASP A 157 -7.80 -25.94 -6.02
C ASP A 157 -6.40 -25.76 -6.63
N ALA A 158 -5.37 -25.87 -5.79
CA ALA A 158 -4.00 -25.65 -6.20
C ALA A 158 -3.49 -26.60 -7.32
N ARG A 159 -4.19 -27.71 -7.60
CA ARG A 159 -3.82 -28.61 -8.72
C ARG A 159 -4.05 -27.96 -10.07
N GLY A 160 -5.10 -27.15 -10.22
CA GLY A 160 -5.31 -26.37 -11.44
C GLY A 160 -4.21 -25.32 -11.61
N ILE A 161 -3.75 -24.72 -10.52
CA ILE A 161 -2.66 -23.73 -10.54
C ILE A 161 -1.34 -24.37 -11.02
N ARG A 162 -1.05 -25.60 -10.60
CA ARG A 162 0.11 -26.35 -11.11
C ARG A 162 0.11 -26.41 -12.64
N GLU A 163 -1.01 -26.80 -13.24
CA GLU A 163 -1.10 -26.90 -14.71
C GLU A 163 -0.83 -25.55 -15.40
N VAL A 164 -1.30 -24.45 -14.81
CA VAL A 164 -1.05 -23.10 -15.33
C VAL A 164 0.41 -22.70 -15.19
N VAL A 165 1.05 -22.96 -14.05
CA VAL A 165 2.47 -22.65 -13.82
C VAL A 165 3.35 -23.47 -14.77
N GLU A 166 3.03 -24.73 -15.02
CA GLU A 166 3.78 -25.59 -15.96
C GLU A 166 3.54 -25.22 -17.43
N GLY A 167 2.32 -24.81 -17.81
CA GLY A 167 2.00 -24.42 -19.19
C GLY A 167 2.41 -22.99 -19.57
N CYS A 168 2.29 -22.05 -18.64
CA CYS A 168 2.50 -20.61 -18.88
C CYS A 168 3.91 -20.19 -18.43
N HIS A 169 4.89 -20.35 -19.31
CA HIS A 169 6.31 -20.15 -19.00
C HIS A 169 6.68 -18.67 -18.75
N MET A 170 5.84 -17.74 -19.22
CA MET A 170 6.02 -16.30 -19.06
C MET A 170 5.33 -15.74 -17.82
N LEU A 171 4.74 -16.60 -16.98
CA LEU A 171 3.96 -16.19 -15.81
C LEU A 171 4.89 -15.58 -14.75
N LYS A 172 4.58 -14.34 -14.37
CA LYS A 172 5.34 -13.53 -13.40
C LYS A 172 4.53 -13.14 -12.17
N ASP A 173 3.23 -12.88 -12.30
CA ASP A 173 2.36 -12.47 -11.19
C ASP A 173 1.22 -13.48 -11.05
N LEU A 174 1.29 -14.28 -9.98
CA LEU A 174 0.28 -15.27 -9.63
C LEU A 174 -0.41 -14.87 -8.32
N ARG A 175 -1.73 -14.68 -8.38
CA ARG A 175 -2.55 -14.39 -7.21
C ARG A 175 -3.62 -15.46 -7.04
N ALA A 176 -3.53 -16.19 -5.94
CA ALA A 176 -4.40 -17.31 -5.62
C ALA A 176 -4.78 -17.27 -4.14
N GLY A 177 -5.27 -16.10 -3.68
CA GLY A 177 -5.75 -15.95 -2.32
C GLY A 177 -7.05 -16.74 -2.09
N GLU A 178 -7.21 -17.29 -0.87
CA GLU A 178 -8.38 -18.08 -0.46
C GLU A 178 -8.62 -19.34 -1.33
N VAL A 179 -7.55 -19.89 -1.93
CA VAL A 179 -7.60 -21.14 -2.70
C VAL A 179 -7.09 -22.30 -1.84
N LYS A 180 -7.77 -23.45 -1.90
CA LYS A 180 -7.49 -24.61 -1.04
C LYS A 180 -6.43 -25.54 -1.63
N ARG A 181 -5.90 -26.41 -0.76
CA ARG A 181 -4.96 -27.51 -1.10
C ARG A 181 -3.56 -27.08 -1.59
N PHE A 182 -3.05 -25.98 -1.07
CA PHE A 182 -1.65 -25.59 -1.25
C PHE A 182 -0.65 -26.43 -0.41
N ASP A 183 -1.15 -27.39 0.38
CA ASP A 183 -0.36 -28.44 1.05
C ASP A 183 0.21 -29.48 0.07
N ASN A 184 -0.30 -29.54 -1.16
CA ASN A 184 0.14 -30.52 -2.15
C ASN A 184 1.59 -30.27 -2.61
N ARG A 185 2.45 -31.28 -2.38
CA ARG A 185 3.86 -31.29 -2.76
C ARG A 185 4.10 -31.10 -4.25
N GLU A 186 3.24 -31.66 -5.11
CA GLU A 186 3.38 -31.54 -6.57
C GLU A 186 3.23 -30.09 -7.03
N VAL A 187 2.36 -29.31 -6.36
CA VAL A 187 2.16 -27.90 -6.69
C VAL A 187 3.36 -27.09 -6.23
N ALA A 188 3.83 -27.35 -5.01
CA ALA A 188 5.02 -26.69 -4.46
C ALA A 188 6.25 -26.95 -5.34
N GLU A 189 6.42 -28.19 -5.80
CA GLU A 189 7.53 -28.57 -6.67
C GLU A 189 7.45 -27.91 -8.05
N ALA A 190 6.25 -27.79 -8.64
CA ALA A 190 6.09 -27.08 -9.90
C ALA A 190 6.47 -25.59 -9.80
N ILE A 191 6.09 -24.92 -8.70
CA ILE A 191 6.50 -23.54 -8.43
C ILE A 191 8.03 -23.44 -8.30
N PHE A 192 8.65 -24.40 -7.62
CA PHE A 192 10.11 -24.46 -7.48
C PHE A 192 10.82 -24.67 -8.83
N ARG A 193 10.36 -25.62 -9.65
CA ARG A 193 10.99 -25.95 -10.95
C ARG A 193 10.90 -24.80 -11.95
N THR A 194 9.75 -24.11 -12.00
CA THR A 194 9.52 -23.05 -12.98
C THR A 194 10.30 -21.77 -12.68
N ASN A 195 10.43 -21.37 -11.40
CA ASN A 195 11.22 -20.22 -10.94
C ASN A 195 11.10 -18.93 -11.80
N ASN A 196 9.89 -18.62 -12.29
CA ASN A 196 9.63 -17.45 -13.13
C ASN A 196 8.77 -16.39 -12.44
N LEU A 197 8.17 -16.73 -11.29
CA LEU A 197 7.30 -15.83 -10.53
C LEU A 197 8.11 -14.71 -9.88
N GLU A 198 7.66 -13.47 -10.12
CA GLU A 198 8.11 -12.25 -9.46
C GLU A 198 7.13 -11.82 -8.35
N ARG A 199 5.82 -12.08 -8.51
CA ARG A 199 4.81 -11.85 -7.48
C ARG A 199 4.02 -13.12 -7.21
N LEU A 200 3.94 -13.50 -5.95
CA LEU A 200 3.16 -14.64 -5.46
C LEU A 200 2.29 -14.20 -4.29
N VAL A 201 0.97 -14.27 -4.47
CA VAL A 201 -0.01 -13.92 -3.44
C VAL A 201 -0.83 -15.15 -3.09
N LEU A 202 -0.63 -15.66 -1.88
CA LEU A 202 -1.32 -16.83 -1.30
C LEU A 202 -2.07 -16.47 -0.01
N ALA A 203 -2.57 -15.22 0.08
CA ALA A 203 -3.29 -14.74 1.26
C ALA A 203 -4.54 -15.57 1.56
N GLY A 204 -4.75 -15.98 2.81
CA GLY A 204 -5.90 -16.77 3.25
C GLY A 204 -5.84 -18.25 2.84
N CYS A 205 -4.68 -18.76 2.42
CA CYS A 205 -4.51 -20.17 2.12
C CYS A 205 -4.23 -20.97 3.40
N ASP A 206 -5.29 -21.28 4.16
CA ASP A 206 -5.21 -21.96 5.47
C ASP A 206 -4.48 -23.32 5.42
N ASP A 207 -4.49 -23.98 4.27
CA ASP A 207 -3.85 -25.28 4.07
C ASP A 207 -2.32 -25.19 3.90
N LEU A 208 -1.79 -24.01 3.60
CA LEU A 208 -0.35 -23.82 3.34
C LEU A 208 0.46 -24.03 4.63
N GLY A 209 1.19 -25.15 4.69
CA GLY A 209 2.09 -25.50 5.79
C GLY A 209 3.57 -25.27 5.47
N ASP A 210 4.40 -25.41 6.50
CA ASP A 210 5.85 -25.15 6.41
C ASP A 210 6.55 -26.00 5.35
N THR A 211 6.18 -27.28 5.25
CA THR A 211 6.77 -28.22 4.29
C THR A 211 6.48 -27.82 2.84
N ALA A 212 5.26 -27.34 2.57
CA ALA A 212 4.90 -26.88 1.23
C ALA A 212 5.66 -25.61 0.86
N LEU A 213 5.76 -24.63 1.77
CA LEU A 213 6.54 -23.42 1.54
C LEU A 213 8.04 -23.72 1.39
N GLN A 214 8.60 -24.62 2.20
CA GLN A 214 9.99 -25.07 2.06
C GLN A 214 10.24 -25.71 0.69
N ILE A 215 9.36 -26.59 0.22
CA ILE A 215 9.48 -27.21 -1.11
C ILE A 215 9.38 -26.14 -2.21
N MET A 216 8.53 -25.11 -2.08
CA MET A 216 8.43 -24.03 -3.06
C MET A 216 9.74 -23.24 -3.22
N ILE A 217 10.54 -23.14 -2.14
CA ILE A 217 11.76 -22.31 -2.11
C ILE A 217 13.02 -23.15 -2.33
N HIS A 218 13.14 -24.32 -1.68
CA HIS A 218 14.32 -25.19 -1.73
C HIS A 218 14.16 -26.43 -2.61
N GLY A 219 12.95 -26.75 -3.05
CA GLY A 219 12.68 -27.99 -3.76
C GLY A 219 12.63 -29.21 -2.83
N GLN A 220 12.46 -30.39 -3.44
CA GLN A 220 12.37 -31.64 -2.70
C GLN A 220 13.78 -32.18 -2.42
N ASN A 221 14.13 -32.28 -1.13
CA ASN A 221 15.43 -32.78 -0.65
C ASN A 221 16.63 -32.02 -1.27
N PRO A 222 16.80 -30.72 -0.96
CA PRO A 222 17.93 -29.95 -1.46
C PRO A 222 19.25 -30.53 -0.95
N GLU A 223 20.30 -30.45 -1.76
CA GLU A 223 21.66 -30.67 -1.29
C GLU A 223 22.02 -29.54 -0.31
N ILE A 224 22.47 -29.91 0.89
CA ILE A 224 22.85 -28.95 1.93
C ILE A 224 24.35 -28.69 1.83
N ASP A 225 24.74 -27.43 1.73
CA ASP A 225 26.12 -26.99 1.84
C ASP A 225 26.62 -27.21 3.27
N VAL A 226 27.64 -28.07 3.39
CA VAL A 226 28.25 -28.47 4.66
C VAL A 226 28.84 -27.28 5.43
N LEU A 227 29.27 -26.22 4.75
CA LEU A 227 29.91 -25.07 5.40
C LEU A 227 28.90 -24.06 5.93
N THR A 228 27.79 -23.88 5.22
CA THR A 228 26.80 -22.84 5.55
C THR A 228 25.52 -23.38 6.16
N ASP A 229 25.33 -24.71 6.17
CA ASP A 229 24.11 -25.41 6.56
C ASP A 229 22.88 -24.89 5.80
N ARG A 230 23.07 -24.61 4.50
CA ARG A 230 22.06 -24.02 3.62
C ARG A 230 21.79 -24.90 2.40
N PRO A 231 20.54 -24.90 1.90
CA PRO A 231 20.22 -25.60 0.65
C PRO A 231 20.91 -24.90 -0.53
N ASN A 232 21.66 -25.66 -1.32
CA ASN A 232 22.30 -25.22 -2.55
C ASN A 232 21.26 -25.20 -3.69
N VAL A 233 20.49 -24.12 -3.77
CA VAL A 233 19.40 -23.95 -4.73
C VAL A 233 19.51 -22.61 -5.44
N PRO A 234 19.04 -22.50 -6.71
CA PRO A 234 19.06 -21.23 -7.39
C PRO A 234 18.16 -20.21 -6.68
N PRO A 235 18.57 -18.94 -6.54
CA PRO A 235 17.76 -17.92 -5.90
C PRO A 235 16.43 -17.77 -6.63
N ARG A 236 15.38 -17.49 -5.86
CA ARG A 236 14.04 -17.25 -6.38
C ARG A 236 13.96 -15.83 -6.94
N LYS A 237 13.23 -15.66 -8.05
CA LYS A 237 12.98 -14.34 -8.68
C LYS A 237 11.87 -13.53 -7.99
N LEU A 238 11.44 -13.94 -6.81
CA LEU A 238 10.32 -13.33 -6.08
C LEU A 238 10.70 -11.92 -5.60
N ARG A 239 9.93 -10.93 -6.06
CA ARG A 239 9.97 -9.53 -5.65
C ARG A 239 8.84 -9.19 -4.68
N HIS A 240 7.69 -9.83 -4.81
CA HIS A 240 6.56 -9.62 -3.90
C HIS A 240 5.98 -10.96 -3.43
N LEU A 241 5.93 -11.15 -2.11
CA LEU A 241 5.38 -12.34 -1.49
C LEU A 241 4.35 -11.94 -0.43
N ASP A 242 3.13 -12.44 -0.60
CA ASP A 242 2.05 -12.26 0.37
C ASP A 242 1.56 -13.63 0.84
N LEU A 243 1.79 -13.90 2.12
CA LEU A 243 1.39 -15.12 2.83
C LEU A 243 0.46 -14.78 4.00
N SER A 244 -0.28 -13.67 3.90
CA SER A 244 -1.18 -13.21 4.95
C SER A 244 -2.22 -14.28 5.31
N ARG A 245 -2.56 -14.40 6.59
CA ARG A 245 -3.57 -15.33 7.12
C ARG A 245 -3.30 -16.81 6.79
N CYS A 246 -2.08 -17.18 6.42
CA CYS A 246 -1.68 -18.58 6.30
C CYS A 246 -1.40 -19.17 7.70
N VAL A 247 -2.47 -19.47 8.46
CA VAL A 247 -2.41 -19.84 9.89
C VAL A 247 -1.63 -21.12 10.20
N ARG A 248 -1.37 -21.96 9.19
CA ARG A 248 -0.57 -23.19 9.33
C ARG A 248 0.93 -22.96 9.21
N LEU A 249 1.38 -21.79 8.75
CA LEU A 249 2.80 -21.47 8.73
C LEU A 249 3.34 -21.20 10.14
N THR A 250 4.62 -21.50 10.33
CA THR A 250 5.38 -21.23 11.54
C THR A 250 6.72 -20.58 11.18
N THR A 251 7.48 -20.22 12.20
CA THR A 251 8.86 -19.76 12.08
C THR A 251 9.71 -20.66 11.17
N SER A 252 9.52 -21.98 11.20
CA SER A 252 10.35 -22.91 10.41
C SER A 252 10.11 -22.83 8.90
N GLY A 253 8.86 -22.60 8.48
CA GLY A 253 8.51 -22.44 7.06
C GLY A 253 8.98 -21.11 6.52
N VAL A 254 8.71 -20.01 7.23
CA VAL A 254 9.08 -18.65 6.78
C VAL A 254 10.60 -18.45 6.76
N LYS A 255 11.32 -19.02 7.74
CA LYS A 255 12.79 -18.99 7.78
C LYS A 255 13.45 -19.52 6.49
N ALA A 256 12.79 -20.45 5.78
CA ALA A 256 13.26 -21.01 4.52
C ALA A 256 13.48 -19.95 3.42
N LEU A 257 12.75 -18.84 3.47
CA LEU A 257 12.92 -17.73 2.53
C LEU A 257 14.30 -17.06 2.66
N GLY A 258 14.91 -17.11 3.85
CA GLY A 258 16.22 -16.52 4.12
C GLY A 258 17.28 -16.98 3.11
N HIS A 259 18.05 -16.02 2.61
CA HIS A 259 19.13 -16.19 1.62
C HIS A 259 18.69 -16.67 0.23
N ASN A 260 17.41 -17.01 0.03
CA ASN A 260 16.90 -17.55 -1.23
C ASN A 260 16.04 -16.55 -2.02
N VAL A 261 15.71 -15.40 -1.45
CA VAL A 261 14.90 -14.32 -2.09
C VAL A 261 15.65 -12.96 -2.09
N PRO A 262 16.82 -12.84 -2.72
CA PRO A 262 17.66 -11.64 -2.62
C PRO A 262 17.02 -10.37 -3.23
N ASP A 263 16.13 -10.54 -4.21
CA ASP A 263 15.45 -9.45 -4.92
C ASP A 263 14.08 -9.10 -4.32
N LEU A 264 13.78 -9.56 -3.11
CA LEU A 264 12.50 -9.30 -2.46
C LEU A 264 12.33 -7.81 -2.16
N GLU A 265 11.24 -7.22 -2.65
CA GLU A 265 10.85 -5.82 -2.50
C GLU A 265 9.64 -5.66 -1.57
N GLY A 266 8.70 -6.61 -1.56
CA GLY A 266 7.54 -6.60 -0.69
C GLY A 266 7.30 -7.94 0.00
N LEU A 267 7.14 -7.91 1.32
CA LEU A 267 6.80 -9.08 2.14
C LEU A 267 5.62 -8.76 3.04
N VAL A 268 4.56 -9.56 2.92
CA VAL A 268 3.35 -9.46 3.75
C VAL A 268 3.13 -10.78 4.48
N LEU A 269 3.15 -10.72 5.82
CA LEU A 269 2.99 -11.87 6.71
C LEU A 269 1.87 -11.64 7.75
N SER A 270 0.95 -10.74 7.46
CA SER A 270 -0.11 -10.32 8.36
C SER A 270 -1.01 -11.49 8.79
N GLY A 271 -1.26 -11.66 10.08
CA GLY A 271 -2.14 -12.72 10.61
C GLY A 271 -1.52 -14.13 10.64
N VAL A 272 -0.21 -14.27 10.45
CA VAL A 272 0.50 -15.56 10.65
C VAL A 272 0.93 -15.67 12.12
N THR A 273 -0.04 -15.95 12.99
CA THR A 273 0.07 -15.76 14.45
C THR A 273 1.17 -16.55 15.18
N ARG A 274 1.80 -17.55 14.53
CA ARG A 274 2.87 -18.38 15.11
C ARG A 274 4.28 -18.01 14.65
N LEU A 275 4.47 -16.77 14.19
CA LEU A 275 5.78 -16.25 13.80
C LEU A 275 6.49 -15.57 14.96
N THR A 276 7.74 -15.95 15.16
CA THR A 276 8.67 -15.31 16.10
C THR A 276 9.77 -14.56 15.33
N ASP A 277 10.54 -13.73 16.03
CA ASP A 277 11.64 -12.93 15.47
C ASP A 277 12.60 -13.75 14.60
N LEU A 278 12.93 -14.98 15.05
CA LEU A 278 13.81 -15.95 14.37
C LEU A 278 13.40 -16.26 12.92
N ALA A 279 12.13 -16.07 12.57
CA ALA A 279 11.62 -16.33 11.21
C ALA A 279 12.16 -15.30 10.22
N LEU A 280 12.30 -14.05 10.68
CA LEU A 280 12.58 -12.88 9.85
C LEU A 280 14.06 -12.52 9.84
N GLU A 281 14.85 -12.89 10.85
CA GLU A 281 16.29 -12.54 10.90
C GLU A 281 17.04 -12.90 9.62
N PRO A 282 16.91 -14.13 9.05
CA PRO A 282 17.65 -14.48 7.84
C PRO A 282 17.12 -13.76 6.60
N ILE A 283 15.83 -13.43 6.56
CA ILE A 283 15.21 -12.70 5.46
C ILE A 283 15.73 -11.26 5.45
N LEU A 284 15.68 -10.59 6.60
CA LEU A 284 16.17 -9.22 6.75
C LEU A 284 17.67 -9.11 6.49
N ALA A 285 18.45 -10.12 6.89
CA ALA A 285 19.89 -10.16 6.62
C ALA A 285 20.23 -10.32 5.12
N SER A 286 19.30 -10.82 4.30
CA SER A 286 19.57 -11.22 2.91
C SER A 286 18.70 -10.57 1.84
N ALA A 287 17.78 -9.67 2.21
CA ALA A 287 16.89 -8.95 1.29
C ALA A 287 17.24 -7.44 1.20
N PRO A 288 18.31 -7.04 0.50
CA PRO A 288 18.76 -5.63 0.43
C PRO A 288 17.85 -4.72 -0.42
N ARG A 289 16.82 -5.26 -1.05
CA ARG A 289 15.87 -4.54 -1.93
C ARG A 289 14.50 -4.33 -1.28
N LEU A 290 14.30 -4.78 -0.04
CA LEU A 290 13.01 -4.68 0.64
C LEU A 290 12.59 -3.22 0.83
N THR A 291 11.40 -2.89 0.33
CA THR A 291 10.78 -1.56 0.40
C THR A 291 9.44 -1.58 1.12
N HIS A 292 8.73 -2.71 1.11
CA HIS A 292 7.41 -2.88 1.73
C HIS A 292 7.46 -4.08 2.69
N LEU A 293 7.14 -3.86 3.96
CA LEU A 293 7.09 -4.90 4.98
C LEU A 293 5.84 -4.75 5.84
N GLU A 294 4.96 -5.75 5.78
CA GLU A 294 3.72 -5.79 6.55
C GLU A 294 3.72 -6.99 7.50
N LEU A 295 3.70 -6.67 8.80
CA LEU A 295 3.80 -7.60 9.93
C LEU A 295 2.65 -7.34 10.90
N GLU A 296 1.41 -7.42 10.43
CA GLU A 296 0.23 -7.14 11.25
C GLU A 296 -0.28 -8.38 12.01
N GLU A 297 -0.89 -8.19 13.18
CA GLU A 297 -1.49 -9.26 13.99
C GLU A 297 -0.49 -10.38 14.37
N LEU A 298 0.78 -10.02 14.62
CA LEU A 298 1.83 -10.96 15.02
C LEU A 298 2.19 -10.79 16.50
N ALA A 299 1.47 -11.51 17.36
CA ALA A 299 1.57 -11.37 18.82
C ALA A 299 2.94 -11.76 19.40
N GLU A 300 3.65 -12.71 18.78
CA GLU A 300 4.92 -13.25 19.30
C GLU A 300 6.16 -12.43 18.89
N LEU A 301 5.99 -11.36 18.11
CA LEU A 301 7.10 -10.49 17.72
C LEU A 301 7.54 -9.59 18.89
N THR A 302 8.85 -9.39 18.99
CA THR A 302 9.44 -8.53 20.04
C THR A 302 10.14 -7.31 19.47
N ASN A 303 10.44 -6.35 20.35
CA ASN A 303 11.19 -5.14 19.97
C ASN A 303 12.60 -5.47 19.44
N ALA A 304 13.17 -6.64 19.80
CA ALA A 304 14.49 -7.06 19.34
C ALA A 304 14.54 -7.25 17.81
N LEU A 305 13.48 -7.80 17.21
CA LEU A 305 13.34 -7.87 15.75
C LEU A 305 13.56 -6.50 15.09
N LEU A 306 12.96 -5.46 15.66
CA LEU A 306 13.04 -4.11 15.09
C LEU A 306 14.41 -3.47 15.38
N SER A 307 14.85 -3.48 16.63
CA SER A 307 16.05 -2.75 17.06
C SER A 307 17.35 -3.43 16.66
N GLU A 308 17.40 -4.76 16.67
CA GLU A 308 18.63 -5.53 16.45
C GLU A 308 18.76 -6.05 15.02
N HIS A 309 17.64 -6.40 14.37
CA HIS A 309 17.66 -6.98 13.02
C HIS A 309 17.24 -5.96 11.96
N LEU A 310 16.00 -5.47 11.97
CA LEU A 310 15.47 -4.61 10.90
C LEU A 310 16.21 -3.28 10.81
N ALA A 311 16.45 -2.61 11.94
CA ALA A 311 17.14 -1.31 11.97
C ALA A 311 18.59 -1.37 11.46
N LYS A 312 19.22 -2.56 11.49
CA LYS A 312 20.60 -2.80 11.03
C LYS A 312 20.65 -3.55 9.68
N ALA A 313 19.49 -3.90 9.13
CA ALA A 313 19.41 -4.66 7.90
C ALA A 313 19.84 -3.82 6.68
N PRO A 314 20.36 -4.44 5.62
CA PRO A 314 20.73 -3.74 4.38
C PRO A 314 19.55 -3.04 3.68
N CYS A 315 18.30 -3.43 4.00
CA CYS A 315 17.09 -2.78 3.49
C CYS A 315 16.66 -1.53 4.26
N ALA A 316 17.17 -1.30 5.49
CA ALA A 316 16.73 -0.20 6.35
C ALA A 316 16.65 1.16 5.63
N PRO A 317 17.68 1.63 4.88
CA PRO A 317 17.62 2.95 4.23
C PRO A 317 16.71 2.99 2.99
N LYS A 318 16.16 1.86 2.54
CA LYS A 318 15.27 1.76 1.37
C LYS A 318 13.82 1.48 1.73
N LEU A 319 13.53 1.16 2.99
CA LEU A 319 12.19 0.84 3.43
C LEU A 319 11.27 2.06 3.26
N GLU A 320 10.16 1.89 2.54
CA GLU A 320 9.19 2.94 2.22
C GLU A 320 7.84 2.70 2.91
N HIS A 321 7.43 1.44 3.05
CA HIS A 321 6.20 1.07 3.74
C HIS A 321 6.49 0.05 4.84
N PHE A 322 5.99 0.34 6.04
CA PHE A 322 6.15 -0.53 7.19
C PHE A 322 4.86 -0.59 8.02
N SER A 323 4.33 -1.78 8.24
CA SER A 323 3.17 -2.00 9.11
C SER A 323 3.46 -3.00 10.22
N ILE A 324 3.12 -2.64 11.45
CA ILE A 324 3.16 -3.49 12.64
C ILE A 324 1.84 -3.41 13.44
N SER A 325 0.75 -3.07 12.76
CA SER A 325 -0.55 -2.94 13.41
C SER A 325 -0.96 -4.22 14.13
N TYR A 326 -1.62 -4.09 15.28
CA TYR A 326 -2.05 -5.18 16.15
C TYR A 326 -0.91 -6.05 16.74
N CYS A 327 0.34 -5.60 16.68
CA CYS A 327 1.45 -6.23 17.38
C CYS A 327 1.62 -5.63 18.78
N GLU A 328 0.82 -6.11 19.72
CA GLU A 328 0.70 -5.52 21.06
C GLU A 328 2.01 -5.56 21.87
N ASN A 329 2.96 -6.42 21.54
CA ASN A 329 4.25 -6.50 22.25
C ASN A 329 5.29 -5.47 21.77
N LEU A 330 5.01 -4.76 20.68
CA LEU A 330 5.89 -3.76 20.09
C LEU A 330 5.59 -2.36 20.62
N GLY A 331 6.65 -1.56 20.82
CA GLY A 331 6.55 -0.20 21.34
C GLY A 331 7.77 0.66 20.97
N ASP A 332 8.00 1.72 21.74
CA ASP A 332 9.02 2.72 21.39
C ASP A 332 10.44 2.16 21.31
N SER A 333 10.80 1.19 22.16
CA SER A 333 12.15 0.61 22.15
C SER A 333 12.51 -0.04 20.82
N GLY A 334 11.55 -0.66 20.14
CA GLY A 334 11.73 -1.22 18.80
C GLY A 334 11.60 -0.17 17.70
N MET A 335 10.66 0.76 17.83
CA MET A 335 10.36 1.75 16.78
C MET A 335 11.37 2.89 16.67
N MET A 336 11.99 3.32 17.77
CA MET A 336 12.94 4.43 17.77
C MET A 336 14.14 4.18 16.82
N PRO A 337 14.82 3.00 16.85
CA PRO A 337 15.86 2.68 15.87
C PRO A 337 15.37 2.66 14.42
N ILE A 338 14.14 2.22 14.18
CA ILE A 338 13.54 2.19 12.84
C ILE A 338 13.37 3.60 12.30
N LEU A 339 12.77 4.50 13.08
CA LEU A 339 12.56 5.89 12.65
C LEU A 339 13.87 6.65 12.43
N ARG A 340 14.96 6.26 13.11
CA ARG A 340 16.30 6.84 12.92
C ARG A 340 17.01 6.33 11.66
N ASN A 341 16.91 5.03 11.37
CA ASN A 341 17.67 4.40 10.30
C ASN A 341 16.90 4.28 8.98
N CYS A 342 15.57 4.18 9.03
CA CYS A 342 14.69 4.05 7.87
C CYS A 342 14.20 5.40 7.36
N THR A 343 15.13 6.24 6.90
CA THR A 343 14.87 7.62 6.47
C THR A 343 14.13 7.75 5.13
N ARG A 344 13.66 6.65 4.52
CA ARG A 344 12.80 6.67 3.32
C ARG A 344 11.35 6.26 3.56
N LEU A 345 10.97 5.94 4.80
CA LEU A 345 9.60 5.59 5.17
C LEU A 345 8.59 6.65 4.74
N ARG A 346 7.63 6.27 3.89
CA ARG A 346 6.50 7.10 3.44
C ARG A 346 5.20 6.68 4.09
N SER A 347 5.09 5.44 4.54
CA SER A 347 3.87 4.91 5.13
C SER A 347 4.22 4.05 6.33
N VAL A 348 3.70 4.41 7.51
CA VAL A 348 3.92 3.67 8.75
C VAL A 348 2.58 3.46 9.45
N PHE A 349 2.24 2.20 9.69
CA PHE A 349 1.04 1.77 10.40
C PHE A 349 1.43 1.07 11.70
N MET A 350 0.92 1.59 12.83
CA MET A 350 1.26 1.10 14.17
C MET A 350 0.00 1.02 15.05
N ASP A 351 -1.14 0.68 14.45
CA ASP A 351 -2.42 0.60 15.14
C ASP A 351 -2.37 -0.46 16.25
N ASN A 352 -3.04 -0.23 17.38
CA ASN A 352 -3.10 -1.18 18.50
C ASN A 352 -1.71 -1.74 18.95
N THR A 353 -0.71 -0.86 19.04
CA THR A 353 0.63 -1.16 19.58
C THR A 353 0.88 -0.41 20.90
N ARG A 354 2.00 -0.70 21.58
CA ARG A 354 2.41 -0.01 22.83
C ARG A 354 3.26 1.24 22.60
N ILE A 355 3.34 1.76 21.38
CA ILE A 355 4.05 3.02 21.10
C ILE A 355 3.46 4.19 21.88
N SER A 356 4.29 5.19 22.17
CA SER A 356 3.89 6.43 22.85
C SER A 356 4.25 7.66 22.03
N ASP A 357 4.06 8.83 22.64
CA ASP A 357 4.42 10.13 22.07
C ASP A 357 5.89 10.20 21.62
N LEU A 358 6.80 9.41 22.22
CA LEU A 358 8.21 9.34 21.83
C LEU A 358 8.38 8.89 20.37
N SER A 359 7.64 7.88 19.93
CA SER A 359 7.67 7.43 18.52
C SER A 359 7.12 8.50 17.57
N LEU A 360 6.12 9.28 18.02
CA LEU A 360 5.58 10.39 17.22
C LEU A 360 6.59 11.55 17.09
N ALA A 361 7.27 11.89 18.19
CA ALA A 361 8.31 12.90 18.24
C ALA A 361 9.47 12.55 17.29
N GLU A 362 9.97 11.31 17.38
CA GLU A 362 11.06 10.83 16.53
C GLU A 362 10.64 10.78 15.05
N ALA A 363 9.40 10.39 14.74
CA ALA A 363 8.87 10.46 13.38
C ALA A 363 8.83 11.91 12.85
N ALA A 364 8.43 12.87 13.69
CA ALA A 364 8.46 14.29 13.36
C ALA A 364 9.88 14.80 13.11
N THR A 365 10.85 14.38 13.93
CA THR A 365 12.27 14.70 13.75
C THR A 365 12.84 14.10 12.46
N MET A 366 12.50 12.84 12.13
CA MET A 366 12.89 12.21 10.86
C MET A 366 12.41 13.02 9.65
N VAL A 367 11.12 13.39 9.61
CA VAL A 367 10.56 14.19 8.48
C VAL A 367 11.15 15.59 8.43
N ARG A 368 11.39 16.21 9.58
CA ARG A 368 12.08 17.50 9.68
C ARG A 368 13.48 17.44 9.06
N ASN A 369 14.24 16.37 9.31
CA ASN A 369 15.57 16.17 8.73
C ASN A 369 15.51 15.97 7.21
N ARG A 370 14.57 15.18 6.70
CA ARG A 370 14.35 15.05 5.23
C ARG A 370 14.01 16.37 4.56
N ALA A 371 13.22 17.21 5.22
CA ALA A 371 12.88 18.53 4.71
C ALA A 371 14.12 19.46 4.64
N ILE A 372 15.07 19.31 5.57
CA ILE A 372 16.34 20.05 5.55
C ILE A 372 17.22 19.56 4.39
N ASP A 373 17.38 18.25 4.22
CA ASP A 373 18.23 17.67 3.17
C ASP A 373 17.69 17.99 1.77
N SER A 374 16.38 17.86 1.55
CA SER A 374 15.73 18.19 0.28
C SER A 374 15.82 19.69 -0.06
N ALA A 375 15.78 20.57 0.94
CA ALA A 375 15.92 22.01 0.74
C ALA A 375 17.32 22.45 0.27
N GLN A 376 18.35 21.61 0.45
CA GLN A 376 19.71 21.85 -0.03
C GLN A 376 19.91 21.41 -1.49
N LEU A 377 19.09 20.50 -1.99
CA LEU A 377 19.28 19.82 -3.28
C LEU A 377 18.41 20.37 -4.44
N VAL A 378 17.29 21.05 -4.14
CA VAL A 378 16.30 21.42 -5.16
C VAL A 378 16.33 22.92 -5.49
N SER A 379 16.59 23.25 -6.76
CA SER A 379 16.60 24.63 -7.31
C SER A 379 15.21 25.18 -7.65
N SER A 380 14.17 24.33 -7.73
CA SER A 380 12.78 24.71 -8.02
C SER A 380 11.79 23.93 -7.13
N PRO A 381 11.47 24.45 -5.93
CA PRO A 381 10.58 23.76 -5.00
C PRO A 381 9.11 23.86 -5.39
N SER A 382 8.32 22.86 -5.02
CA SER A 382 6.86 22.93 -5.07
C SER A 382 6.36 24.15 -4.28
N ALA A 383 5.29 24.78 -4.76
CA ALA A 383 4.67 25.93 -4.09
C ALA A 383 3.90 25.53 -2.81
N TYR A 384 3.44 24.26 -2.73
CA TYR A 384 2.56 23.77 -1.65
C TYR A 384 3.14 22.53 -0.96
N PRO A 385 3.07 22.45 0.39
CA PRO A 385 3.57 21.31 1.14
C PRO A 385 2.83 20.02 0.76
N VAL A 386 3.54 18.90 0.80
CA VAL A 386 3.03 17.58 0.45
C VAL A 386 3.18 16.62 1.64
N VAL A 387 2.30 15.62 1.74
CA VAL A 387 2.44 14.58 2.76
C VAL A 387 3.58 13.66 2.36
N GLY A 388 4.70 13.72 3.09
CA GLY A 388 5.88 12.87 2.85
C GLY A 388 5.89 11.60 3.69
N LEU A 389 5.21 11.61 4.84
CA LEU A 389 4.99 10.46 5.71
C LEU A 389 3.52 10.37 6.09
N SER A 390 2.87 9.25 5.76
CA SER A 390 1.56 8.85 6.28
C SER A 390 1.76 8.00 7.53
N LEU A 391 1.24 8.47 8.66
CA LEU A 391 1.37 7.82 9.95
C LEU A 391 -0.02 7.45 10.49
N VAL A 392 -0.21 6.19 10.84
CA VAL A 392 -1.50 5.67 11.33
C VAL A 392 -1.30 5.03 12.70
N VAL A 393 -2.03 5.56 13.69
CA VAL A 393 -1.90 5.25 15.13
C VAL A 393 -3.28 5.20 15.82
N TYR A 394 -4.16 4.37 15.30
CA TYR A 394 -5.43 4.05 15.95
C TYR A 394 -5.22 3.15 17.16
N ASP A 395 -6.03 3.35 18.21
CA ASP A 395 -6.08 2.51 19.42
C ASP A 395 -4.74 2.29 20.15
N THR A 396 -3.77 3.18 19.96
CA THR A 396 -2.49 3.17 20.69
C THR A 396 -2.66 3.81 22.07
N GLN A 397 -2.78 2.97 23.11
CA GLN A 397 -3.13 3.42 24.48
C GLN A 397 -2.16 4.43 25.10
N ASN A 398 -0.89 4.44 24.67
CA ASN A 398 0.13 5.30 25.25
C ASN A 398 0.36 6.61 24.48
N VAL A 399 -0.30 6.79 23.33
CA VAL A 399 -0.29 8.06 22.59
C VAL A 399 -1.27 9.02 23.25
N THR A 400 -0.85 10.26 23.45
CA THR A 400 -1.67 11.32 24.06
C THR A 400 -1.92 12.46 23.09
N TRP A 401 -2.82 13.37 23.46
CA TRP A 401 -3.01 14.60 22.68
C TRP A 401 -1.70 15.40 22.58
N THR A 402 -0.80 15.30 23.55
CA THR A 402 0.48 16.02 23.52
C THR A 402 1.39 15.57 22.37
N GLY A 403 1.54 14.26 22.16
CA GLY A 403 2.29 13.72 21.02
C GLY A 403 1.60 13.98 19.67
N VAL A 404 0.27 13.96 19.62
CA VAL A 404 -0.47 14.36 18.41
C VAL A 404 -0.22 15.83 18.09
N ARG A 405 -0.33 16.70 19.08
CA ARG A 405 -0.10 18.14 18.96
C ARG A 405 1.34 18.46 18.56
N GLU A 406 2.31 17.70 19.05
CA GLU A 406 3.70 17.78 18.62
C GLU A 406 3.85 17.61 17.10
N VAL A 407 3.23 16.58 16.53
CA VAL A 407 3.25 16.34 15.08
C VAL A 407 2.62 17.51 14.32
N LEU A 408 1.48 18.03 14.80
CA LEU A 408 0.82 19.19 14.19
C LEU A 408 1.70 20.45 14.23
N SER A 409 2.31 20.73 15.39
CA SER A 409 3.23 21.86 15.57
C SER A 409 4.47 21.73 14.67
N ASN A 410 5.00 20.52 14.51
CA ASN A 410 6.12 20.25 13.61
C ASN A 410 5.77 20.49 12.13
N ASN A 411 4.59 20.05 11.69
CA ASN A 411 4.10 20.32 10.33
C ASN A 411 4.05 21.83 10.04
N VAL A 412 3.67 22.64 11.03
CA VAL A 412 3.69 24.10 10.93
C VAL A 412 5.12 24.64 10.89
N LYS A 413 6.00 24.21 11.80
CA LYS A 413 7.40 24.68 11.88
C LYS A 413 8.17 24.43 10.58
N ILE A 414 7.98 23.27 9.96
CA ILE A 414 8.59 22.90 8.67
C ILE A 414 8.22 23.92 7.58
N VAL A 415 6.97 24.39 7.57
CA VAL A 415 6.48 25.37 6.60
C VAL A 415 6.94 26.80 6.94
N GLN A 416 7.12 27.15 8.22
CA GLN A 416 7.48 28.52 8.65
C GLN A 416 8.97 28.88 8.60
N ARG A 417 9.88 27.90 8.75
CA ARG A 417 11.33 28.09 8.97
C ARG A 417 12.08 28.89 7.87
N LYS A 418 11.43 29.27 6.76
CA LYS A 418 12.02 30.14 5.73
C LYS A 418 11.62 31.61 5.79
N SER A 419 10.74 32.02 6.70
CA SER A 419 10.40 33.46 6.85
C SER A 419 11.50 34.27 7.56
N SER A 420 12.36 33.63 8.36
CA SER A 420 13.25 34.34 9.30
C SER A 420 14.70 34.57 8.85
N ASN A 421 15.08 34.26 7.60
CA ASN A 421 16.43 34.58 7.08
C ASN A 421 16.43 35.89 6.26
N SER A 422 15.90 36.98 6.84
CA SER A 422 16.23 38.33 6.38
C SER A 422 17.35 38.89 7.26
N ASN A 423 18.53 39.10 6.67
CA ASN A 423 19.66 39.75 7.33
C ASN A 423 19.24 41.13 7.89
N PRO A 424 19.61 41.51 9.12
CA PRO A 424 19.35 42.84 9.64
C PRO A 424 20.49 43.79 9.27
N THR A 425 20.69 44.07 7.98
CA THR A 425 21.57 45.15 7.54
C THR A 425 21.05 45.77 6.25
N GLY A 426 20.27 46.86 6.37
CA GLY A 426 19.81 47.61 5.22
C GLY A 426 18.76 48.65 5.57
N THR A 427 19.18 49.90 5.51
CA THR A 427 18.41 51.15 5.66
C THR A 427 17.02 51.16 5.03
N ALA A 428 16.12 51.86 5.71
CA ALA A 428 14.73 52.12 5.31
C ALA A 428 14.62 52.64 3.85
N GLY A 429 13.90 51.90 3.03
CA GLY A 429 13.47 52.30 1.69
C GLY A 429 12.26 51.49 1.28
N GLN A 430 11.19 52.17 0.88
CA GLN A 430 9.93 51.60 0.42
C GLN A 430 10.18 50.60 -0.72
N ALA A 431 9.85 49.33 -0.50
CA ALA A 431 9.77 48.32 -1.56
C ALA A 431 8.52 47.47 -1.34
N THR A 432 7.68 47.45 -2.37
CA THR A 432 6.49 46.59 -2.53
C THR A 432 6.79 45.15 -2.16
N ALA A 433 5.97 44.56 -1.27
CA ALA A 433 6.09 43.19 -0.80
C ALA A 433 5.85 42.19 -1.96
N THR A 434 6.91 41.84 -2.68
CA THR A 434 6.92 40.63 -3.52
C THR A 434 7.05 39.42 -2.59
N ALA A 435 5.97 38.66 -2.48
CA ALA A 435 5.86 37.44 -1.68
C ALA A 435 7.07 36.51 -1.90
N SER A 436 7.86 36.30 -0.84
CA SER A 436 8.98 35.35 -0.84
C SER A 436 8.44 33.95 -1.12
N LYS A 437 8.90 33.35 -2.23
CA LYS A 437 8.52 32.01 -2.70
C LYS A 437 8.62 30.98 -1.56
N SER A 438 7.48 30.40 -1.17
CA SER A 438 7.43 29.27 -0.24
C SER A 438 8.14 28.07 -0.87
N VAL A 439 8.98 27.41 -0.08
CA VAL A 439 9.54 26.11 -0.47
C VAL A 439 8.76 25.07 0.30
N ALA A 440 7.91 24.32 -0.42
CA ALA A 440 7.13 23.23 0.14
C ALA A 440 8.01 22.14 0.74
N GLY A 441 7.90 21.95 2.07
CA GLY A 441 8.46 20.81 2.78
C GLY A 441 7.52 19.62 2.81
N GLU A 442 8.07 18.45 3.12
CA GLU A 442 7.30 17.24 3.44
C GLU A 442 6.70 17.38 4.85
N ILE A 443 5.40 17.09 4.99
CA ILE A 443 4.69 17.05 6.28
C ILE A 443 4.24 15.63 6.63
N ILE A 444 3.84 15.41 7.89
CA ILE A 444 3.24 14.16 8.35
C ILE A 444 1.71 14.24 8.20
N GLY A 445 1.13 13.29 7.46
CA GLY A 445 -0.30 13.03 7.45
C GLY A 445 -0.63 12.03 8.56
N LEU A 446 -1.28 12.48 9.62
CA LEU A 446 -1.58 11.67 10.79
C LEU A 446 -3.03 11.17 10.78
N LYS A 447 -3.21 9.87 11.00
CA LYS A 447 -4.48 9.23 11.30
C LYS A 447 -4.46 8.68 12.72
N CYS A 448 -5.42 9.09 13.54
CA CYS A 448 -5.46 8.83 14.98
C CYS A 448 -6.92 8.67 15.48
N PHE A 449 -7.07 8.34 16.77
CA PHE A 449 -8.35 8.05 17.43
C PHE A 449 -9.51 9.03 17.10
N TYR A 450 -10.74 8.48 17.10
CA TYR A 450 -11.98 9.11 16.62
C TYR A 450 -12.36 10.44 17.32
N GLY A 451 -11.77 10.77 18.47
CA GLY A 451 -11.96 12.06 19.16
C GLY A 451 -11.10 13.21 18.61
N TRP A 452 -9.96 12.91 17.98
CA TRP A 452 -8.99 13.92 17.53
C TRP A 452 -8.93 14.06 16.00
N GLN A 453 -9.37 13.02 15.26
CA GLN A 453 -9.22 12.94 13.80
C GLN A 453 -9.76 14.18 13.06
N MET A 454 -10.94 14.69 13.44
CA MET A 454 -11.51 15.87 12.78
C MET A 454 -10.61 17.11 12.89
N THR A 455 -9.98 17.31 14.06
CA THR A 455 -9.07 18.45 14.29
C THR A 455 -7.78 18.26 13.51
N VAL A 456 -7.24 17.04 13.48
CA VAL A 456 -6.04 16.67 12.71
C VAL A 456 -6.27 16.84 11.20
N ASP A 457 -7.40 16.40 10.66
CA ASP A 457 -7.75 16.54 9.25
C ASP A 457 -7.88 18.01 8.86
N GLU A 458 -8.61 18.79 9.66
CA GLU A 458 -8.81 20.22 9.42
C GLU A 458 -7.51 21.02 9.56
N HIS A 459 -6.64 20.64 10.50
CA HIS A 459 -5.31 21.21 10.62
C HIS A 459 -4.46 20.89 9.37
N THR A 460 -4.38 19.61 8.99
CA THR A 460 -3.60 19.15 7.84
C THR A 460 -4.07 19.80 6.53
N LYS A 461 -5.38 19.90 6.30
CA LYS A 461 -5.95 20.62 5.14
C LYS A 461 -5.50 22.09 5.09
N ARG A 462 -5.43 22.78 6.23
CA ARG A 462 -4.98 24.20 6.30
C ARG A 462 -3.48 24.32 6.01
N VAL A 463 -2.67 23.41 6.55
CA VAL A 463 -1.22 23.35 6.27
C VAL A 463 -0.97 23.07 4.78
N LEU A 464 -1.67 22.11 4.18
CA LEU A 464 -1.56 21.79 2.74
C LEU A 464 -1.94 22.97 1.83
N ARG A 465 -2.87 23.82 2.27
CA ARG A 465 -3.23 25.07 1.56
C ARG A 465 -2.24 26.22 1.80
N GLY A 466 -1.28 26.07 2.71
CA GLY A 466 -0.34 27.12 3.11
C GLY A 466 -0.87 28.11 4.14
N ASP A 467 -2.09 27.92 4.68
CA ASP A 467 -2.65 28.79 5.74
C ASP A 467 -2.21 28.31 7.13
N VAL A 468 -0.93 28.54 7.41
CA VAL A 468 -0.29 28.11 8.65
C VAL A 468 -0.86 28.86 9.87
N ALA A 469 -1.25 30.13 9.70
CA ALA A 469 -1.80 30.93 10.78
C ALA A 469 -3.16 30.41 11.25
N ALA A 470 -4.04 30.02 10.31
CA ALA A 470 -5.31 29.38 10.67
C ALA A 470 -5.11 28.01 11.29
N ALA A 471 -4.11 27.25 10.84
CA ALA A 471 -3.74 25.95 11.41
C ALA A 471 -3.36 26.10 12.90
N CYS A 472 -2.45 27.02 13.25
CA CYS A 472 -2.08 27.30 14.64
C CYS A 472 -3.25 27.78 15.51
N ARG A 473 -4.15 28.61 14.96
CA ARG A 473 -5.33 29.08 15.71
C ARG A 473 -6.26 27.92 16.05
N LEU A 474 -6.47 27.00 15.11
CA LEU A 474 -7.28 25.79 15.32
C LEU A 474 -6.67 24.93 16.43
N GLU A 475 -5.37 24.63 16.32
CA GLU A 475 -4.64 23.83 17.32
C GLU A 475 -4.77 24.43 18.73
N ARG A 476 -4.50 25.73 18.89
CA ARG A 476 -4.59 26.40 20.20
C ARG A 476 -6.01 26.42 20.77
N LYS A 477 -7.02 26.66 19.94
CA LYS A 477 -8.42 26.74 20.38
C LYS A 477 -8.91 25.41 20.94
N TRP A 478 -8.47 24.31 20.34
CA TRP A 478 -8.91 22.97 20.73
C TRP A 478 -7.96 22.29 21.73
N ALA A 479 -6.75 22.83 21.95
CA ALA A 479 -5.76 22.21 22.82
C ALA A 479 -6.27 21.95 24.25
N ASP A 480 -6.82 22.97 24.90
CA ASP A 480 -7.31 22.86 26.29
C ASP A 480 -8.50 21.91 26.38
N TYR A 481 -9.42 21.97 25.40
CA TYR A 481 -10.57 21.08 25.33
C TYR A 481 -10.16 19.62 25.13
N MET A 482 -9.24 19.34 24.20
CA MET A 482 -8.78 17.99 23.91
C MET A 482 -8.01 17.39 25.08
N GLN A 483 -7.17 18.18 25.74
CA GLN A 483 -6.46 17.76 26.94
C GLN A 483 -7.43 17.48 28.10
N ALA A 484 -8.41 18.36 28.33
CA ALA A 484 -9.41 18.16 29.38
C ALA A 484 -10.29 16.92 29.12
N ASN A 485 -10.68 16.69 27.86
CA ASN A 485 -11.46 15.51 27.47
C ASN A 485 -10.66 14.21 27.63
N GLU A 486 -9.37 14.23 27.28
CA GLU A 486 -8.46 13.11 27.50
C GLU A 486 -8.29 12.83 29.02
N GLU A 487 -8.11 13.87 29.83
CA GLU A 487 -7.97 13.73 31.29
C GLU A 487 -9.24 13.25 31.98
N ALA A 488 -10.42 13.62 31.47
CA ALA A 488 -11.72 13.16 31.96
C ALA A 488 -12.01 11.69 31.62
N GLY A 489 -11.48 11.18 30.49
CA GLY A 489 -11.69 9.81 30.03
C GLY A 489 -10.83 8.74 30.72
N VAL A 490 -9.82 9.10 31.53
CA VAL A 490 -8.84 8.15 32.09
C VAL A 490 -8.86 8.14 33.62
N ALA A 491 -9.69 7.28 34.21
CA ALA A 491 -9.71 7.01 35.65
C ALA A 491 -8.78 5.84 36.04
N GLY A 492 -8.19 5.88 37.24
CA GLY A 492 -7.41 4.75 37.81
C GLY A 492 -5.88 4.78 37.60
N ALA A 493 -5.21 3.65 37.85
CA ALA A 493 -3.75 3.52 37.84
C ALA A 493 -3.12 3.77 36.45
N ASN A 494 -3.84 3.45 35.37
CA ASN A 494 -3.43 3.72 33.99
C ASN A 494 -3.36 5.23 33.69
N GLY A 495 -4.20 6.05 34.33
CA GLY A 495 -4.16 7.51 34.21
C GLY A 495 -2.91 8.14 34.81
N ARG A 496 -2.38 7.60 35.92
CA ARG A 496 -1.15 8.13 36.54
C ARG A 496 0.09 7.83 35.68
N ARG A 497 0.18 6.63 35.11
CA ARG A 497 1.26 6.26 34.18
C ARG A 497 1.20 7.09 32.89
N ARG A 498 0.01 7.32 32.34
CA ARG A 498 -0.18 8.16 31.15
C ARG A 498 0.20 9.63 31.41
N ARG A 499 -0.18 10.20 32.56
CA ARG A 499 0.24 11.55 32.99
C ARG A 499 1.74 11.68 33.26
N ARG A 500 2.42 10.60 33.62
CA ARG A 500 3.89 10.60 33.76
C ARG A 500 4.56 10.64 32.39
N ARG A 501 4.09 9.85 31.43
CA ARG A 501 4.62 9.81 30.06
C ARG A 501 4.36 11.11 29.29
N ALA A 502 3.17 11.72 29.43
CA ALA A 502 2.89 13.03 28.88
C ALA A 502 3.85 14.11 29.42
N ARG A 503 4.26 14.00 30.70
CA ARG A 503 5.28 14.88 31.29
C ARG A 503 6.69 14.58 30.78
N GLU A 504 7.04 13.31 30.59
CA GLU A 504 8.32 12.91 29.98
C GLU A 504 8.42 13.40 28.53
N ALA A 505 7.35 13.32 27.74
CA ALA A 505 7.27 13.90 26.39
C ALA A 505 7.39 15.44 26.42
N GLN A 506 6.71 16.12 27.37
CA GLN A 506 6.83 17.57 27.57
C GLN A 506 8.25 18.00 28.00
N LEU A 507 8.97 17.16 28.74
CA LEU A 507 10.36 17.42 29.15
C LEU A 507 11.31 17.23 27.96
N ALA A 508 11.17 16.16 27.18
CA ALA A 508 11.95 15.97 25.95
C ALA A 508 11.76 17.15 24.97
N HIS A 509 10.54 17.68 24.89
CA HIS A 509 10.24 18.90 24.15
C HIS A 509 10.92 20.17 24.69
N ALA A 510 11.00 20.32 26.01
CA ALA A 510 11.64 21.47 26.64
C ALA A 510 13.16 21.43 26.40
N ASP A 511 13.76 20.25 26.48
CA ASP A 511 15.19 20.03 26.20
C ASP A 511 15.53 20.28 24.72
N GLU A 512 14.63 19.93 23.77
CA GLU A 512 14.78 20.28 22.35
C GLU A 512 14.67 21.80 22.08
N GLU A 513 13.85 22.55 22.84
CA GLU A 513 13.78 24.02 22.74
C GLU A 513 15.02 24.72 23.35
N GLU A 514 15.68 24.13 24.34
CA GLU A 514 16.89 24.68 24.97
C GLU A 514 18.20 24.37 24.20
N GLY A 515 18.29 23.22 23.52
CA GLY A 515 19.49 22.81 22.76
C GLY A 515 19.65 23.47 21.38
N GLY A 516 18.61 24.17 20.88
CA GLY A 516 18.54 24.72 19.53
C GLY A 516 18.73 26.24 19.45
N ALA A 517 19.94 26.72 19.71
CA ALA A 517 20.44 28.06 19.36
C ALA A 517 19.77 29.31 19.98
N GLY A 518 20.57 30.07 20.74
CA GLY A 518 20.65 31.53 20.63
C GLY A 518 19.41 32.34 21.03
N ALA A 519 19.36 32.70 22.30
CA ALA A 519 18.72 33.90 22.86
C ALA A 519 17.82 34.73 21.91
N VAL A 520 16.52 34.45 21.92
CA VAL A 520 15.49 35.45 21.60
C VAL A 520 14.51 35.51 22.77
N GLN A 521 14.73 36.54 23.58
CA GLN A 521 14.00 36.84 24.80
C GLN A 521 12.57 37.31 24.47
N GLY A 522 11.64 36.36 24.32
CA GLY A 522 10.19 36.62 24.26
C GLY A 522 9.54 36.34 25.61
N ARG A 523 9.28 37.39 26.40
CA ARG A 523 8.65 37.33 27.74
C ARG A 523 7.44 36.38 27.81
N ARG A 524 7.62 35.18 28.38
CA ARG A 524 6.51 34.36 28.92
C ARG A 524 6.15 34.91 30.31
N ARG A 525 4.97 35.52 30.46
CA ARG A 525 4.37 35.77 31.78
C ARG A 525 3.92 34.42 32.34
N ALA A 526 4.67 33.92 33.32
CA ALA A 526 4.21 32.90 34.23
C ALA A 526 2.97 33.40 34.98
N ARG A 527 1.86 32.65 34.91
CA ARG A 527 0.85 32.60 35.95
C ARG A 527 0.40 31.16 36.11
N THR A 528 1.18 30.42 36.87
CA THR A 528 0.67 29.43 37.79
C THR A 528 -0.16 30.18 38.84
N ALA A 529 -1.44 29.85 38.97
CA ALA A 529 -2.23 30.20 40.14
C ALA A 529 -2.94 28.94 40.61
N ALA A 530 -2.48 28.48 41.77
CA ALA A 530 -3.06 27.45 42.61
C ALA A 530 -4.58 27.51 42.67
N CYS A 531 -5.23 26.34 42.66
CA CYS A 531 -6.52 26.17 43.28
C CYS A 531 -6.35 25.14 44.40
N ALA A 532 -6.15 25.66 45.61
CA ALA A 532 -6.41 24.92 46.83
C ALA A 532 -7.93 24.90 47.03
N VAL A 533 -8.49 23.72 47.24
CA VAL A 533 -9.90 23.56 47.64
C VAL A 533 -9.89 23.30 49.14
N MET A 534 -10.63 24.13 49.88
CA MET A 534 -11.06 23.88 51.26
C MET A 534 -12.11 22.76 51.31
#